data_AF-A0AAQ4DH41-F1
#
_entry.id   AF-A0AAQ4DH41-F1
#
_cell.length_a   1.000
_cell.length_b   1.000
_cell.length_c   1.000
_cell.angle_alpha   90.00
_cell.angle_beta   90.00
_cell.angle_gamma   90.00
#
_symmetry.space_group_name_H-M   'P 1'
#
loop_
_entity.id
_entity.type
_entity.pdbx_description
1 polymer ?
#
loop_
_entity_poly.entity_id
_entity_poly.type
_entity_poly.pdbx_seq_one_letter_code
_entity_poly.pdbx_strand_id
1 'polypeptide(L)'
;MARVPAASRAAFIRAARFTSSRTFTLRARKCGICLFTADLNVMDDLGDLEDFCGLEDQILIKFAEPCQLSQLPPSLHLPLNLPRGKCRELEDQRQYAATRAESFVAQCDFLCQQRVVAAVFSGCVAFESSAPFASAARKILANARTIVIVHNRDYVVNLVLWFQSVEDLILHHDLRLQTLPDDWRRDSRQSQLKRLLGCAPAIGKNSLFIVAEALRELVFCCPQLREVQTPLHDLLEPGNPLLNMVVTSPSLALGLSFDCFRGGKTIVDISSDITPDVMDRASDLFTSVRHLEVTTRHMDSVPKIRNFSGVTDLSLRYENYPLPFHCLLEGGLTNLRLKHLSLRGVSHISLSAISRHWPALESLSLFNCALVIEEPKLPPASLGSLLSLRLWHGKSGEQFHKRAMGALLKATTRLTTLHLDGAVLCALFLARCIEEPLPYLERLTLDAGRVPALKVTPDDMQCLIGALPSLRCVVTDSSDFRLFFEQCLPAVKLTWCHCTTCAAEFPFINRAQNLFWTTHIA
;
A
#
# COMPACT_ATOMS: atom_id res chain seq x y z
N MET A 1 -28.56 34.30 -3.48
CA MET A 1 -27.50 34.73 -4.43
C MET A 1 -26.54 35.67 -3.71
N ALA A 2 -25.54 35.12 -3.02
CA ALA A 2 -24.51 35.91 -2.36
C ALA A 2 -23.38 36.21 -3.36
N ARG A 3 -23.08 37.49 -3.61
CA ARG A 3 -21.98 37.92 -4.48
C ARG A 3 -20.64 37.67 -3.77
N VAL A 4 -19.82 36.81 -4.36
CA VAL A 4 -18.44 36.54 -3.92
C VAL A 4 -17.57 37.79 -4.18
N PRO A 5 -16.63 38.15 -3.27
CA PRO A 5 -15.75 39.30 -3.46
C PRO A 5 -14.82 39.12 -4.66
N ALA A 6 -14.73 40.13 -5.52
CA ALA A 6 -13.91 40.13 -6.74
C ALA A 6 -12.40 39.88 -6.50
N ALA A 7 -11.93 40.07 -5.26
CA ALA A 7 -10.54 39.86 -4.86
C ALA A 7 -10.08 38.39 -4.94
N SER A 8 -10.95 37.43 -4.56
CA SER A 8 -10.59 36.00 -4.58
C SER A 8 -10.51 35.42 -6.00
N ARG A 9 -11.32 35.95 -6.93
CA ARG A 9 -11.32 35.55 -8.34
C ARG A 9 -10.10 36.07 -9.10
N ALA A 10 -9.60 37.25 -8.71
CA ALA A 10 -8.41 37.86 -9.29
C ALA A 10 -7.10 37.18 -8.84
N ALA A 11 -7.05 36.65 -7.61
CA ALA A 11 -5.92 35.88 -7.09
C ALA A 11 -5.72 34.56 -7.85
N PHE A 12 -6.81 33.83 -8.14
CA PHE A 12 -6.79 32.58 -8.89
C PHE A 12 -6.32 32.77 -10.35
N ILE A 13 -6.74 33.87 -11.00
CA ILE A 13 -6.31 34.21 -12.38
C ILE A 13 -4.84 34.68 -12.43
N ARG A 14 -4.32 35.30 -11.36
CA ARG A 14 -2.90 35.69 -11.27
C ARG A 14 -1.98 34.50 -11.00
N ALA A 15 -2.40 33.54 -10.17
CA ALA A 15 -1.63 32.31 -9.92
C ALA A 15 -1.49 31.45 -11.19
N ALA A 16 -2.52 31.39 -12.04
CA ALA A 16 -2.50 30.69 -13.32
C ALA A 16 -1.59 31.33 -14.39
N ARG A 17 -1.10 32.57 -14.18
CA ARG A 17 -0.26 33.31 -15.14
C ARG A 17 1.23 33.40 -14.78
N PHE A 18 1.66 32.88 -13.63
CA PHE A 18 3.05 33.04 -13.13
C PHE A 18 3.92 31.78 -13.16
N THR A 19 3.55 30.74 -13.89
CA THR A 19 4.36 29.50 -14.04
C THR A 19 5.25 29.55 -15.29
N SER A 20 6.22 30.46 -15.32
CA SER A 20 7.34 30.38 -16.28
C SER A 20 8.66 30.89 -15.68
N SER A 21 9.17 30.24 -14.63
CA SER A 21 10.59 30.40 -14.26
C SER A 21 11.04 29.30 -13.31
N ARG A 22 11.96 28.47 -13.80
CA ARG A 22 12.84 27.54 -13.06
C ARG A 22 12.18 26.42 -12.25
N THR A 23 11.83 25.35 -12.97
CA THR A 23 11.54 24.02 -12.39
C THR A 23 12.77 23.12 -12.58
N PHE A 24 13.43 22.72 -11.49
CA PHE A 24 14.27 21.53 -11.49
C PHE A 24 13.40 20.34 -11.91
N THR A 25 13.56 19.86 -13.13
CA THR A 25 12.73 18.79 -13.70
C THR A 25 13.36 17.43 -13.38
N LEU A 26 13.35 17.04 -12.11
CA LEU A 26 13.46 15.62 -11.77
C LEU A 26 12.15 14.96 -12.21
N ARG A 27 12.16 14.38 -13.41
CA ARG A 27 11.06 13.55 -13.93
C ARG A 27 11.02 12.24 -13.12
N ALA A 28 10.63 12.33 -11.85
CA ALA A 28 10.21 11.17 -11.09
C ALA A 28 8.90 10.66 -11.71
N ARG A 29 8.91 9.44 -12.22
CA ARG A 29 7.78 8.81 -12.91
C ARG A 29 7.06 7.88 -11.94
N LYS A 30 5.73 7.83 -12.07
CA LYS A 30 4.71 7.19 -11.23
C LYS A 30 5.12 5.84 -10.64
N CYS A 31 4.67 5.49 -9.43
CA CYS A 31 4.95 4.25 -8.70
C CYS A 31 3.80 3.98 -7.72
N GLY A 32 2.93 3.00 -8.04
CA GLY A 32 1.61 2.80 -7.41
C GLY A 32 1.63 2.64 -5.88
N ILE A 33 0.56 3.07 -5.22
CA ILE A 33 0.37 2.96 -3.76
C ILE A 33 0.09 1.51 -3.36
N CYS A 34 0.90 0.95 -2.45
CA CYS A 34 0.70 -0.36 -1.81
C CYS A 34 -0.66 -0.42 -1.10
N LEU A 35 -1.38 -1.53 -1.26
CA LEU A 35 -2.82 -1.59 -0.97
C LEU A 35 -3.29 -2.63 0.02
N PHE A 36 -2.37 -3.39 0.61
CA PHE A 36 -2.74 -4.34 1.64
C PHE A 36 -1.77 -4.14 2.80
N THR A 37 -2.15 -3.26 3.72
CA THR A 37 -1.63 -3.33 5.08
C THR A 37 -2.19 -4.62 5.66
N ALA A 38 -1.37 -5.68 5.58
CA ALA A 38 -1.54 -6.90 6.34
C ALA A 38 -1.96 -6.56 7.78
N ASP A 39 -2.91 -7.34 8.31
CA ASP A 39 -3.39 -7.38 9.70
C ASP A 39 -2.72 -6.34 10.63
N LEU A 40 -3.29 -5.11 10.61
CA LEU A 40 -2.79 -3.87 11.24
C LEU A 40 -2.54 -3.96 12.76
N ASN A 41 -2.87 -5.09 13.39
CA ASN A 41 -2.71 -5.30 14.83
C ASN A 41 -1.25 -5.17 15.33
N VAL A 42 -0.24 -5.40 14.48
CA VAL A 42 1.18 -5.17 14.82
C VAL A 42 1.58 -3.71 14.65
N MET A 43 0.89 -2.99 13.76
CA MET A 43 1.23 -1.63 13.33
C MET A 43 0.48 -0.54 14.10
N ASP A 44 -0.60 -0.89 14.80
CA ASP A 44 -1.35 0.00 15.71
C ASP A 44 -0.44 0.76 16.69
N ASP A 45 0.67 0.13 17.10
CA ASP A 45 1.64 0.68 18.02
C ASP A 45 2.71 1.57 17.36
N LEU A 46 2.95 1.45 16.06
CA LEU A 46 4.02 2.18 15.34
C LEU A 46 3.49 3.33 14.47
N GLY A 47 2.17 3.41 14.28
CA GLY A 47 1.50 4.42 13.47
C GLY A 47 1.39 4.04 11.98
N ASP A 48 0.87 4.95 11.18
CA ASP A 48 0.73 4.76 9.73
C ASP A 48 2.09 4.80 9.03
N LEU A 49 2.50 3.68 8.40
CA LEU A 49 3.78 3.56 7.70
C LEU A 49 3.89 4.51 6.49
N GLU A 50 2.77 4.92 5.91
CA GLU A 50 2.76 5.88 4.79
C GLU A 50 3.35 7.23 5.20
N ASP A 51 3.30 7.59 6.49
CA ASP A 51 3.92 8.81 7.00
C ASP A 51 5.45 8.73 7.03
N PHE A 52 6.01 7.53 7.03
CA PHE A 52 7.45 7.31 7.00
C PHE A 52 8.02 7.33 5.58
N CYS A 53 7.20 7.09 4.55
CA CYS A 53 7.64 7.02 3.14
C CYS A 53 8.24 8.32 2.59
N GLY A 54 8.05 9.47 3.27
CA GLY A 54 8.67 10.75 2.91
C GLY A 54 9.92 11.09 3.73
N LEU A 55 10.32 10.24 4.68
CA LEU A 55 11.41 10.51 5.60
C LEU A 55 12.73 9.95 5.06
N GLU A 56 13.79 10.74 5.18
CA GLU A 56 15.14 10.34 4.84
C GLU A 56 15.97 10.21 6.12
N ASP A 57 16.71 9.10 6.21
CA ASP A 57 17.60 8.77 7.33
C ASP A 57 16.95 8.93 8.72
N GLN A 58 15.74 8.39 8.90
CA GLN A 58 15.04 8.43 10.19
C GLN A 58 14.88 7.04 10.80
N ILE A 59 15.13 6.96 12.09
CA ILE A 59 15.02 5.74 12.88
C ILE A 59 14.10 6.03 14.06
N LEU A 60 12.97 5.33 14.13
CA LEU A 60 12.09 5.33 15.29
C LEU A 60 12.36 4.07 16.11
N ILE A 61 12.52 4.24 17.41
CA ILE A 61 12.84 3.17 18.35
C ILE A 61 11.72 3.08 19.38
N LYS A 62 11.24 1.87 19.65
CA LYS A 62 10.30 1.57 20.73
C LYS A 62 11.01 0.84 21.86
N PHE A 63 10.90 1.39 23.07
CA PHE A 63 11.41 0.79 24.30
C PHE A 63 10.34 -0.06 24.99
N ALA A 64 10.76 -1.09 25.72
CA ALA A 64 9.86 -1.91 26.54
C ALA A 64 9.27 -1.11 27.71
N GLU A 65 10.05 -0.16 28.23
CA GLU A 65 9.72 0.65 29.39
C GLU A 65 9.92 2.14 29.06
N PRO A 66 9.15 3.05 29.69
CA PRO A 66 9.33 4.49 29.52
C PRO A 66 10.77 4.94 29.80
N CYS A 67 11.37 5.66 28.86
CA CYS A 67 12.70 6.23 29.07
C CYS A 67 12.60 7.54 29.87
N GLN A 68 13.46 7.74 30.88
CA GLN A 68 13.47 9.00 31.63
C GLN A 68 14.06 10.13 30.78
N LEU A 69 13.29 11.20 30.55
CA LEU A 69 13.71 12.36 29.74
C LEU A 69 15.01 13.02 30.20
N SER A 70 15.33 12.95 31.49
CA SER A 70 16.58 13.47 32.06
C SER A 70 17.81 12.70 31.59
N GLN A 71 17.65 11.49 31.05
CA GLN A 71 18.71 10.60 30.61
C GLN A 71 18.82 10.52 29.08
N LEU A 72 17.84 11.05 28.35
CA LEU A 72 17.84 11.03 26.89
C LEU A 72 18.90 12.00 26.35
N PRO A 73 19.87 11.50 25.56
CA PRO A 73 20.83 12.34 24.86
C PRO A 73 20.11 13.40 24.01
N PRO A 74 20.65 14.63 23.89
CA PRO A 74 20.04 15.69 23.10
C PRO A 74 19.82 15.34 21.62
N SER A 75 20.55 14.36 21.08
CA SER A 75 20.42 13.85 19.70
C SER A 75 19.32 12.81 19.52
N LEU A 76 18.70 12.35 20.61
CA LEU A 76 17.47 11.56 20.61
C LEU A 76 16.31 12.51 20.90
N HIS A 77 15.45 12.70 19.90
CA HIS A 77 14.30 13.57 20.06
C HIS A 77 13.03 12.74 20.18
N LEU A 78 12.05 13.26 20.91
CA LEU A 78 10.67 12.81 20.71
C LEU A 78 10.29 13.12 19.26
N PRO A 79 9.69 12.18 18.53
CA PRO A 79 9.35 12.40 17.14
C PRO A 79 8.36 13.55 17.01
N LEU A 80 8.83 14.69 16.49
CA LEU A 80 8.06 15.93 16.43
C LEU A 80 6.85 15.89 15.48
N ASN A 81 6.62 14.77 14.78
CA ASN A 81 5.56 14.64 13.77
C ASN A 81 5.07 13.18 13.63
N LEU A 82 4.83 12.44 14.72
CA LEU A 82 4.06 11.20 14.58
C LEU A 82 2.62 11.53 14.18
N PRO A 83 1.97 10.70 13.32
CA PRO A 83 0.54 10.82 13.05
C PRO A 83 -0.26 10.91 14.35
N ARG A 84 -1.20 11.87 14.43
CA ARG A 84 -2.10 12.00 15.59
C ARG A 84 -3.02 10.77 15.67
N GLY A 85 -2.97 10.03 16.79
CA GLY A 85 -3.71 8.79 17.08
C GLY A 85 -3.25 8.15 18.40
N LYS A 86 -3.34 6.82 18.59
CA LYS A 86 -2.80 6.07 19.76
C LYS A 86 -1.33 6.41 20.07
N CYS A 87 -0.54 6.79 19.06
CA CYS A 87 0.83 7.29 19.21
C CYS A 87 0.94 8.52 20.11
N ARG A 88 -0.10 9.36 20.21
CA ARG A 88 -0.13 10.55 21.08
C ARG A 88 -0.37 10.19 22.55
N GLU A 89 -1.13 9.12 22.81
CA GLU A 89 -1.28 8.54 24.16
C GLU A 89 0.02 7.85 24.63
N LEU A 90 0.85 7.38 23.68
CA LEU A 90 2.14 6.75 23.93
C LEU A 90 3.33 7.74 23.96
N GLU A 91 3.22 8.89 23.29
CA GLU A 91 4.11 10.06 23.49
C GLU A 91 4.07 10.53 24.94
N ASP A 92 2.88 10.56 25.54
CA ASP A 92 2.69 10.84 26.97
C ASP A 92 3.33 9.78 27.88
N GLN A 93 3.56 8.56 27.37
CA GLN A 93 4.20 7.44 28.08
C GLN A 93 5.71 7.28 27.80
N ARG A 94 6.33 8.12 26.95
CA ARG A 94 7.79 8.16 26.71
C ARG A 94 8.44 6.83 26.30
N GLN A 95 7.71 6.00 25.56
CA GLN A 95 8.20 4.70 25.09
C GLN A 95 8.90 4.76 23.72
N TYR A 96 9.03 5.95 23.13
CA TYR A 96 9.55 6.13 21.78
C TYR A 96 10.65 7.20 21.72
N ALA A 97 11.63 6.98 20.84
CA ALA A 97 12.62 7.98 20.47
C ALA A 97 12.86 7.94 18.96
N ALA A 98 13.06 9.11 18.37
CA ALA A 98 13.49 9.26 16.99
C ALA A 98 14.92 9.77 16.89
N THR A 99 15.65 9.26 15.90
CA THR A 99 17.03 9.63 15.65
C THR A 99 17.40 9.47 14.18
N ARG A 100 18.64 9.81 13.82
CA ARG A 100 19.25 9.60 12.50
C ARG A 100 20.33 8.53 12.58
N ALA A 101 20.75 7.94 11.46
CA ALA A 101 21.72 6.84 11.49
C ALA A 101 23.04 7.22 12.18
N GLU A 102 23.56 8.42 11.94
CA GLU A 102 24.80 8.89 12.58
C GLU A 102 24.64 8.96 14.11
N SER A 103 23.53 9.55 14.58
CA SER A 103 23.24 9.68 16.01
C SER A 103 22.93 8.32 16.65
N PHE A 104 22.27 7.41 15.92
CA PHE A 104 22.03 6.05 16.35
C PHE A 104 23.33 5.27 16.61
N VAL A 105 24.32 5.43 15.72
CA VAL A 105 25.67 4.86 15.90
C VAL A 105 26.38 5.51 17.08
N ALA A 106 26.35 6.84 17.17
CA ALA A 106 27.00 7.57 18.25
C ALA A 106 26.42 7.26 19.64
N GLN A 107 25.12 6.94 19.71
CA GLN A 107 24.41 6.62 20.95
C GLN A 107 24.29 5.10 21.20
N CYS A 108 25.10 4.29 20.52
CA CYS A 108 24.98 2.83 20.59
C CYS A 108 25.07 2.29 22.02
N ASP A 109 26.01 2.76 22.82
CA ASP A 109 26.19 2.29 24.20
C ASP A 109 24.97 2.62 25.08
N PHE A 110 24.41 3.84 24.94
CA PHE A 110 23.19 4.23 25.65
C PHE A 110 22.01 3.37 25.23
N LEU A 111 21.78 3.21 23.92
CA LEU A 111 20.66 2.46 23.38
C LEU A 111 20.75 0.96 23.70
N CYS A 112 21.96 0.38 23.82
CA CYS A 112 22.16 -1.00 24.25
C CYS A 112 21.80 -1.23 25.73
N GLN A 113 21.86 -0.19 26.57
CA GLN A 113 21.40 -0.26 27.96
C GLN A 113 19.87 -0.20 28.05
N GLN A 114 19.20 0.30 26.99
CA GLN A 114 17.75 0.32 26.91
C GLN A 114 17.23 -1.00 26.36
N ARG A 115 16.07 -1.45 26.85
CA ARG A 115 15.39 -2.62 26.29
C ARG A 115 14.58 -2.21 25.06
N VAL A 116 15.19 -2.27 23.88
CA VAL A 116 14.50 -2.01 22.60
C VAL A 116 13.68 -3.23 22.19
N VAL A 117 12.40 -3.02 21.88
CA VAL A 117 11.47 -4.08 21.48
C VAL A 117 11.07 -4.02 20.01
N ALA A 118 11.10 -2.82 19.42
CA ALA A 118 10.83 -2.62 18.00
C ALA A 118 11.60 -1.41 17.43
N ALA A 119 11.83 -1.41 16.13
CA ALA A 119 12.39 -0.27 15.42
C ALA A 119 11.80 -0.11 14.01
N VAL A 120 11.69 1.13 13.55
CA VAL A 120 11.37 1.51 12.17
C VAL A 120 12.56 2.25 11.59
N PHE A 121 13.10 1.75 10.48
CA PHE A 121 14.14 2.41 9.69
C PHE A 121 13.49 2.98 8.44
N SER A 122 13.53 4.29 8.23
CA SER A 122 12.98 4.93 7.04
C SER A 122 14.03 5.70 6.26
N GLY A 123 14.19 5.30 4.99
CA GLY A 123 15.11 5.99 4.08
C GLY A 123 16.58 5.90 4.51
N CYS A 124 16.92 4.99 5.42
CA CYS A 124 18.30 4.74 5.82
C CYS A 124 19.09 4.05 4.70
N VAL A 125 20.41 4.20 4.73
CA VAL A 125 21.31 3.41 3.87
C VAL A 125 21.18 1.92 4.18
N ALA A 126 21.50 1.07 3.19
CA ALA A 126 21.59 -0.37 3.40
C ALA A 126 22.58 -0.68 4.53
N PHE A 127 22.26 -1.66 5.37
CA PHE A 127 23.16 -2.08 6.46
C PHE A 127 24.50 -2.57 5.91
N GLU A 128 24.47 -3.32 4.80
CA GLU A 128 25.69 -3.76 4.09
C GLU A 128 26.62 -2.60 3.68
N SER A 129 26.06 -1.43 3.41
CA SER A 129 26.81 -0.27 2.93
C SER A 129 27.53 0.52 4.04
N SER A 130 27.24 0.23 5.32
CA SER A 130 27.86 0.95 6.45
C SER A 130 28.11 0.01 7.63
N ALA A 131 29.36 -0.44 7.76
CA ALA A 131 29.78 -1.32 8.85
C ALA A 131 29.50 -0.75 10.26
N PRO A 132 29.74 0.55 10.55
CA PRO A 132 29.39 1.13 11.85
C PRO A 132 27.88 1.07 12.12
N PHE A 133 27.06 1.37 11.11
CA PHE A 133 25.61 1.36 11.22
C PHE A 133 25.06 -0.05 11.45
N ALA A 134 25.48 -1.02 10.63
CA ALA A 134 25.11 -2.42 10.80
C ALA A 134 25.55 -2.99 12.15
N SER A 135 26.76 -2.63 12.60
CA SER A 135 27.25 -3.05 13.91
C SER A 135 26.40 -2.48 15.05
N ALA A 136 26.06 -1.19 14.99
CA ALA A 136 25.19 -0.57 15.99
C ALA A 136 23.80 -1.20 15.99
N ALA A 137 23.19 -1.38 14.81
CA ALA A 137 21.87 -1.98 14.66
C ALA A 137 21.81 -3.40 15.25
N ARG A 138 22.79 -4.24 14.94
CA ARG A 138 22.86 -5.61 15.51
C ARG A 138 22.99 -5.63 17.03
N LYS A 139 23.75 -4.70 17.61
CA LYS A 139 23.91 -4.61 19.07
C LYS A 139 22.64 -4.10 19.75
N ILE A 140 22.10 -2.99 19.26
CA ILE A 140 20.93 -2.31 19.85
C ILE A 140 19.66 -3.16 19.70
N LEU A 141 19.50 -3.82 18.56
CA LEU A 141 18.31 -4.61 18.23
C LEU A 141 18.46 -6.11 18.52
N ALA A 142 19.47 -6.51 19.29
CA ALA A 142 19.74 -7.91 19.62
C ALA A 142 18.55 -8.64 20.30
N ASN A 143 17.63 -7.89 20.90
CA ASN A 143 16.43 -8.41 21.56
C ASN A 143 15.12 -7.87 20.94
N ALA A 144 15.21 -7.14 19.83
CA ALA A 144 14.03 -6.60 19.17
C ALA A 144 13.22 -7.75 18.55
N ARG A 145 11.90 -7.68 18.68
CA ARG A 145 10.96 -8.66 18.11
C ARG A 145 10.39 -8.20 16.78
N THR A 146 10.33 -6.88 16.56
CA THR A 146 9.73 -6.30 15.36
C THR A 146 10.69 -5.31 14.72
N ILE A 147 10.99 -5.51 13.45
CA ILE A 147 11.75 -4.54 12.65
C ILE A 147 10.92 -4.17 11.43
N VAL A 148 10.75 -2.87 11.21
CA VAL A 148 10.17 -2.31 10.00
C VAL A 148 11.26 -1.57 9.24
N ILE A 149 11.38 -1.84 7.95
CA ILE A 149 12.28 -1.12 7.05
C ILE A 149 11.44 -0.54 5.92
N VAL A 150 11.37 0.79 5.87
CA VAL A 150 10.77 1.56 4.80
C VAL A 150 11.87 1.93 3.80
N HIS A 151 11.71 1.53 2.54
CA HIS A 151 12.75 1.60 1.50
C HIS A 151 13.92 0.65 1.74
N ASN A 152 13.62 -0.62 2.00
CA ASN A 152 14.64 -1.64 2.17
C ASN A 152 15.53 -1.79 0.91
N ARG A 153 16.85 -1.85 1.13
CA ARG A 153 17.86 -2.03 0.06
C ARG A 153 18.69 -3.30 0.25
N ASP A 154 18.57 -3.95 1.41
CA ASP A 154 19.30 -5.16 1.79
C ASP A 154 18.55 -6.42 1.33
N TYR A 155 19.28 -7.52 1.21
CA TYR A 155 18.69 -8.82 0.97
C TYR A 155 18.01 -9.35 2.23
N VAL A 156 16.79 -9.87 2.07
CA VAL A 156 16.00 -10.41 3.18
C VAL A 156 16.72 -11.56 3.91
N VAL A 157 17.45 -12.41 3.18
CA VAL A 157 18.23 -13.50 3.77
C VAL A 157 19.35 -12.97 4.69
N ASN A 158 19.94 -11.82 4.37
CA ASN A 158 20.97 -11.19 5.19
C ASN A 158 20.36 -10.53 6.43
N LEU A 159 19.22 -9.86 6.28
CA LEU A 159 18.46 -9.29 7.41
C LEU A 159 18.09 -10.37 8.44
N VAL A 160 17.63 -11.52 7.98
CA VAL A 160 17.28 -12.66 8.84
C VAL A 160 18.48 -13.18 9.63
N LEU A 161 19.66 -13.23 9.01
CA LEU A 161 20.89 -13.66 9.69
C LEU A 161 21.42 -12.62 10.68
N TRP A 162 21.26 -11.33 10.39
CA TRP A 162 21.71 -10.24 11.26
C TRP A 162 20.80 -10.03 12.46
N PHE A 163 19.49 -10.26 12.31
CA PHE A 163 18.49 -9.98 13.34
C PHE A 163 17.74 -11.26 13.76
N GLN A 164 18.46 -12.19 14.39
CA GLN A 164 17.95 -13.53 14.71
C GLN A 164 16.81 -13.55 15.74
N SER A 165 16.69 -12.52 16.59
CA SER A 165 15.63 -12.39 17.60
C SER A 165 14.30 -11.90 17.04
N VAL A 166 14.29 -11.40 15.80
CA VAL A 166 13.11 -10.79 15.19
C VAL A 166 12.09 -11.86 14.87
N GLU A 167 10.86 -11.63 15.33
CA GLU A 167 9.70 -12.45 15.01
C GLU A 167 8.95 -11.88 13.80
N ASP A 168 8.94 -10.54 13.66
CA ASP A 168 8.21 -9.81 12.64
C ASP A 168 9.14 -8.88 11.85
N LEU A 169 9.37 -9.20 10.58
CA LEU A 169 10.12 -8.36 9.65
C LEU A 169 9.17 -7.78 8.61
N ILE A 170 9.05 -6.45 8.59
CA ILE A 170 8.15 -5.72 7.69
C ILE A 170 9.00 -4.88 6.73
N LEU A 171 9.02 -5.26 5.46
CA LEU A 171 9.73 -4.56 4.39
C LEU A 171 8.74 -3.71 3.59
N HIS A 172 8.42 -2.54 4.12
CA HIS A 172 7.50 -1.62 3.47
C HIS A 172 8.26 -0.87 2.37
N HIS A 173 7.69 -0.79 1.17
CA HIS A 173 8.34 -0.17 0.02
C HIS A 173 9.70 -0.82 -0.29
N ASP A 174 9.76 -2.15 -0.34
CA ASP A 174 10.98 -2.89 -0.63
C ASP A 174 11.55 -2.47 -1.99
N LEU A 175 12.78 -1.97 -1.99
CA LEU A 175 13.48 -1.52 -3.20
C LEU A 175 14.28 -2.63 -3.85
N ARG A 176 14.36 -3.81 -3.23
CA ARG A 176 15.19 -4.93 -3.69
C ARG A 176 14.33 -6.01 -4.35
N LEU A 177 14.79 -6.54 -5.48
CA LEU A 177 14.31 -7.85 -5.96
C LEU A 177 15.00 -8.92 -5.13
N GLN A 178 14.25 -9.64 -4.30
CA GLN A 178 14.80 -10.56 -3.31
C GLN A 178 15.27 -11.84 -4.01
N THR A 179 16.59 -11.94 -4.14
CA THR A 179 17.36 -13.05 -4.71
C THR A 179 18.44 -13.46 -3.71
N LEU A 180 19.16 -14.55 -3.97
CA LEU A 180 20.33 -14.88 -3.16
C LEU A 180 21.48 -13.92 -3.52
N PRO A 181 22.20 -13.37 -2.53
CA PRO A 181 23.46 -12.67 -2.76
C PRO A 181 24.46 -13.54 -3.53
N ASP A 182 25.30 -12.95 -4.37
CA ASP A 182 26.31 -13.69 -5.15
C ASP A 182 27.31 -14.44 -4.25
N ASP A 183 27.58 -13.91 -3.06
CA ASP A 183 28.47 -14.47 -2.04
C ASP A 183 27.72 -15.29 -0.97
N TRP A 184 26.44 -15.61 -1.21
CA TRP A 184 25.61 -16.34 -0.25
C TRP A 184 26.25 -17.67 0.15
N ARG A 185 26.40 -17.85 1.46
CA ARG A 185 26.79 -19.11 2.07
C ARG A 185 25.75 -19.48 3.09
N ARG A 186 25.25 -20.72 2.99
CA ARG A 186 24.31 -21.26 3.95
C ARG A 186 24.92 -21.22 5.34
N ASP A 187 24.23 -20.57 6.26
CA ASP A 187 24.56 -20.51 7.67
C ASP A 187 23.66 -21.51 8.44
N SER A 188 24.17 -22.11 9.50
CA SER A 188 23.39 -22.99 10.39
C SER A 188 22.59 -22.22 11.45
N ARG A 189 22.80 -20.92 11.57
CA ARG A 189 22.08 -20.07 12.54
C ARG A 189 20.60 -19.97 12.16
N GLN A 190 19.75 -20.26 13.14
CA GLN A 190 18.29 -20.22 12.98
C GLN A 190 17.73 -18.88 13.48
N SER A 191 16.82 -18.32 12.71
CA SER A 191 16.06 -17.12 13.07
C SER A 191 14.76 -17.48 13.79
N GLN A 192 14.30 -16.57 14.66
CA GLN A 192 12.98 -16.63 15.31
C GLN A 192 11.86 -16.05 14.44
N LEU A 193 12.14 -15.72 13.17
CA LEU A 193 11.17 -15.09 12.28
C LEU A 193 9.92 -15.95 12.12
N LYS A 194 8.77 -15.34 12.41
CA LYS A 194 7.43 -15.92 12.26
C LYS A 194 6.68 -15.30 11.09
N ARG A 195 6.90 -14.01 10.83
CA ARG A 195 6.20 -13.25 9.79
C ARG A 195 7.15 -12.38 8.98
N LEU A 196 7.11 -12.55 7.66
CA LEU A 196 7.78 -11.70 6.69
C LEU A 196 6.72 -11.00 5.84
N LEU A 197 6.52 -9.71 6.09
CA LEU A 197 5.48 -8.91 5.46
C LEU A 197 6.11 -7.80 4.63
N GLY A 198 5.39 -7.29 3.65
CA GLY A 198 5.87 -6.14 2.89
C GLY A 198 5.27 -6.01 1.50
N CYS A 199 5.75 -5.00 0.79
CA CYS A 199 5.26 -4.68 -0.55
C CYS A 199 6.36 -4.08 -1.41
N ALA A 200 6.21 -4.22 -2.73
CA ALA A 200 7.13 -3.67 -3.73
C ALA A 200 6.36 -2.71 -4.67
N PRO A 201 6.03 -1.49 -4.20
CA PRO A 201 5.22 -0.53 -4.96
C PRO A 201 5.93 -0.06 -6.23
N ALA A 202 7.27 -0.08 -6.21
CA ALA A 202 8.09 0.17 -7.38
C ALA A 202 7.60 -0.66 -8.57
N ILE A 203 7.23 -1.92 -8.39
CA ILE A 203 6.74 -2.78 -9.49
C ILE A 203 5.22 -2.98 -9.43
N GLY A 204 4.52 -2.15 -8.66
CA GLY A 204 3.07 -2.18 -8.47
C GLY A 204 2.56 -3.39 -7.71
N LYS A 205 3.37 -3.97 -6.81
CA LYS A 205 2.99 -5.15 -6.03
C LYS A 205 2.65 -4.83 -4.59
N ASN A 206 1.60 -5.48 -4.10
CA ASN A 206 1.18 -5.48 -2.69
C ASN A 206 1.83 -6.59 -1.87
N SER A 207 2.83 -7.25 -2.43
CA SER A 207 3.59 -8.34 -1.82
C SER A 207 5.06 -8.18 -2.18
N LEU A 208 5.92 -8.86 -1.43
CA LEU A 208 7.35 -8.95 -1.71
C LEU A 208 7.59 -9.78 -2.97
N PHE A 209 8.58 -9.37 -3.75
CA PHE A 209 9.06 -10.17 -4.88
C PHE A 209 10.27 -10.99 -4.45
N ILE A 210 10.02 -12.23 -4.03
CA ILE A 210 11.03 -13.19 -3.59
C ILE A 210 11.09 -14.32 -4.61
N VAL A 211 12.27 -14.54 -5.21
CA VAL A 211 12.46 -15.68 -6.12
C VAL A 211 12.45 -17.00 -5.34
N ALA A 212 12.09 -18.08 -6.02
CA ALA A 212 11.94 -19.39 -5.40
C ALA A 212 13.20 -19.81 -4.60
N GLU A 213 14.40 -19.62 -5.15
CA GLU A 213 15.67 -19.97 -4.49
C GLU A 213 15.86 -19.23 -3.15
N ALA A 214 15.61 -17.92 -3.13
CA ALA A 214 15.71 -17.11 -1.92
C ALA A 214 14.65 -17.52 -0.89
N LEU A 215 13.44 -17.85 -1.35
CA LEU A 215 12.38 -18.35 -0.48
C LEU A 215 12.74 -19.71 0.14
N ARG A 216 13.38 -20.61 -0.62
CA ARG A 216 13.85 -21.91 -0.08
C ARG A 216 14.85 -21.71 1.06
N GLU A 217 15.82 -20.82 0.88
CA GLU A 217 16.80 -20.52 1.93
C GLU A 217 16.17 -19.80 3.13
N LEU A 218 15.20 -18.89 2.91
CA LEU A 218 14.46 -18.26 4.00
C LEU A 218 13.72 -19.29 4.86
N VAL A 219 13.00 -20.20 4.23
CA VAL A 219 12.26 -21.26 4.93
C VAL A 219 13.23 -22.17 5.70
N PHE A 220 14.40 -22.46 5.13
CA PHE A 220 15.45 -23.21 5.83
C PHE A 220 15.99 -22.47 7.07
N CYS A 221 16.26 -21.17 6.96
CA CYS A 221 16.80 -20.35 8.06
C CYS A 221 15.75 -20.03 9.14
N CYS A 222 14.46 -20.11 8.81
CA CYS A 222 13.36 -19.68 9.67
C CYS A 222 12.38 -20.84 9.94
N PRO A 223 12.71 -21.78 10.86
CA PRO A 223 11.86 -22.94 11.15
C PRO A 223 10.48 -22.58 11.72
N GLN A 224 10.31 -21.37 12.25
CA GLN A 224 9.06 -20.88 12.84
C GLN A 224 8.26 -19.98 11.89
N LEU A 225 8.69 -19.81 10.64
CA LEU A 225 8.04 -18.94 9.66
C LEU A 225 6.65 -19.48 9.35
N ARG A 226 5.62 -18.68 9.63
CA ARG A 226 4.21 -19.01 9.43
C ARG A 226 3.54 -18.14 8.39
N GLU A 227 4.10 -16.98 8.10
CA GLU A 227 3.54 -16.02 7.16
C GLU A 227 4.61 -15.37 6.30
N VAL A 228 4.41 -15.41 4.99
CA VAL A 228 5.25 -14.73 4.02
C VAL A 228 4.34 -14.08 2.99
N GLN A 229 4.42 -12.75 2.87
CA GLN A 229 3.66 -12.00 1.88
C GLN A 229 4.42 -11.99 0.55
N THR A 230 4.41 -13.12 -0.15
CA THR A 230 5.00 -13.27 -1.49
C THR A 230 4.17 -14.29 -2.30
N PRO A 231 4.22 -14.26 -3.65
CA PRO A 231 3.54 -15.27 -4.46
C PRO A 231 4.09 -16.68 -4.22
N LEU A 232 3.20 -17.63 -3.91
CA LEU A 232 3.55 -19.00 -3.49
C LEU A 232 3.14 -20.07 -4.51
N HIS A 233 2.68 -19.68 -5.71
CA HIS A 233 2.18 -20.63 -6.71
C HIS A 233 3.24 -21.65 -7.15
N ASP A 234 4.52 -21.26 -7.19
CA ASP A 234 5.65 -22.15 -7.50
C ASP A 234 5.93 -23.18 -6.40
N LEU A 235 5.41 -22.99 -5.18
CA LEU A 235 5.58 -23.96 -4.10
C LEU A 235 4.56 -25.10 -4.14
N LEU A 236 3.47 -24.95 -4.89
CA LEU A 236 2.35 -25.90 -4.94
C LEU A 236 2.66 -27.19 -5.72
N GLU A 237 3.91 -27.38 -6.14
CA GLU A 237 4.36 -28.61 -6.79
C GLU A 237 4.35 -29.80 -5.81
N PRO A 238 3.81 -30.97 -6.21
CA PRO A 238 3.78 -32.16 -5.36
C PRO A 238 5.18 -32.55 -4.88
N GLY A 239 5.31 -32.82 -3.58
CA GLY A 239 6.58 -33.25 -2.98
C GLY A 239 7.54 -32.12 -2.61
N ASN A 240 7.13 -30.85 -2.77
CA ASN A 240 7.92 -29.73 -2.29
C ASN A 240 7.98 -29.73 -0.75
N PRO A 241 9.16 -29.96 -0.12
CA PRO A 241 9.28 -30.10 1.33
C PRO A 241 8.97 -28.79 2.08
N LEU A 242 8.98 -27.66 1.39
CA LEU A 242 8.76 -26.33 1.96
C LEU A 242 7.29 -26.05 2.25
N LEU A 243 6.37 -26.81 1.64
CA LEU A 243 4.93 -26.63 1.81
C LEU A 243 4.50 -26.73 3.28
N ASN A 244 5.01 -27.72 4.01
CA ASN A 244 4.61 -27.98 5.40
C ASN A 244 4.88 -26.82 6.36
N MET A 245 5.74 -25.88 6.00
CA MET A 245 6.11 -24.75 6.86
C MET A 245 5.23 -23.52 6.65
N VAL A 246 4.75 -23.29 5.43
CA VAL A 246 3.98 -22.08 5.08
C VAL A 246 2.49 -22.31 4.88
N VAL A 247 2.02 -23.57 4.86
CA VAL A 247 0.59 -23.92 4.71
C VAL A 247 -0.34 -23.32 5.77
N THR A 248 0.19 -22.98 6.94
CA THR A 248 -0.58 -22.30 8.00
C THR A 248 -0.75 -20.81 7.77
N SER A 249 -0.23 -20.26 6.67
CA SER A 249 -0.24 -18.83 6.44
C SER A 249 -1.68 -18.30 6.28
N PRO A 250 -2.04 -17.22 7.00
CA PRO A 250 -3.31 -16.55 6.79
C PRO A 250 -3.35 -15.74 5.49
N SER A 251 -2.19 -15.56 4.83
CA SER A 251 -2.05 -14.77 3.61
C SER A 251 -1.51 -15.65 2.49
N LEU A 252 -2.19 -15.63 1.35
CA LEU A 252 -1.81 -16.42 0.18
C LEU A 252 -1.89 -15.55 -1.07
N ALA A 253 -0.77 -15.42 -1.77
CA ALA A 253 -0.72 -14.80 -3.09
C ALA A 253 -0.46 -15.87 -4.16
N LEU A 254 -1.31 -15.91 -5.18
CA LEU A 254 -1.23 -16.84 -6.30
C LEU A 254 -1.09 -16.04 -7.60
N GLY A 255 0.00 -16.31 -8.32
CA GLY A 255 0.29 -15.74 -9.62
C GLY A 255 1.13 -14.46 -9.54
N LEU A 256 1.72 -14.10 -10.68
CA LEU A 256 2.63 -12.96 -10.78
C LEU A 256 2.13 -11.96 -11.83
N SER A 257 1.86 -10.74 -11.37
CA SER A 257 1.57 -9.59 -12.23
C SER A 257 2.34 -8.34 -11.81
N PHE A 258 2.66 -7.50 -12.78
CA PHE A 258 3.37 -6.23 -12.57
C PHE A 258 2.63 -5.10 -13.27
N ASP A 259 2.58 -3.93 -12.66
CA ASP A 259 1.96 -2.75 -13.28
C ASP A 259 3.00 -1.88 -14.00
N CYS A 260 2.89 -1.74 -15.33
CA CYS A 260 3.77 -0.87 -16.10
C CYS A 260 3.46 0.62 -15.88
N PHE A 261 4.52 1.45 -15.87
CA PHE A 261 4.42 2.91 -15.73
C PHE A 261 3.82 3.63 -16.93
N ARG A 262 3.96 3.05 -18.12
CA ARG A 262 3.48 3.64 -19.37
C ARG A 262 2.21 2.96 -19.84
N GLY A 263 1.08 3.54 -19.48
CA GLY A 263 -0.19 3.28 -20.16
C GLY A 263 -1.07 2.20 -19.55
N GLY A 264 -0.89 1.86 -18.26
CA GLY A 264 -1.81 0.97 -17.56
C GLY A 264 -1.81 -0.47 -18.09
N LYS A 265 -0.75 -0.87 -18.80
CA LYS A 265 -0.53 -2.27 -19.16
C LYS A 265 -0.01 -3.00 -17.94
N THR A 266 -0.60 -4.15 -17.67
CA THR A 266 -0.04 -5.11 -16.72
C THR A 266 0.72 -6.15 -17.51
N ILE A 267 1.91 -6.50 -17.03
CA ILE A 267 2.59 -7.70 -17.50
C ILE A 267 2.27 -8.80 -16.51
N VAL A 268 1.57 -9.82 -16.99
CA VAL A 268 1.44 -11.09 -16.28
C VAL A 268 2.59 -11.95 -16.72
N ASP A 269 3.29 -12.53 -15.76
CA ASP A 269 4.24 -13.56 -16.08
C ASP A 269 3.47 -14.81 -16.54
N ILE A 270 3.59 -15.14 -17.82
CA ILE A 270 2.83 -16.22 -18.48
C ILE A 270 3.17 -17.58 -17.84
N SER A 271 4.39 -17.77 -17.33
CA SER A 271 4.80 -18.97 -16.61
C SER A 271 4.08 -19.17 -15.27
N SER A 272 3.45 -18.12 -14.76
CA SER A 272 2.87 -18.07 -13.41
C SER A 272 1.34 -17.89 -13.45
N ASP A 273 0.71 -18.35 -14.53
CA ASP A 273 -0.74 -18.26 -14.68
C ASP A 273 -1.47 -19.32 -13.84
N ILE A 274 -2.51 -18.88 -13.13
CA ILE A 274 -3.16 -19.69 -12.10
C ILE A 274 -4.34 -20.45 -12.70
N THR A 275 -4.15 -21.75 -12.90
CA THR A 275 -5.16 -22.68 -13.41
C THR A 275 -6.13 -23.15 -12.32
N PRO A 276 -7.28 -23.74 -12.67
CA PRO A 276 -8.23 -24.28 -11.69
C PRO A 276 -7.62 -25.36 -10.80
N ASP A 277 -6.73 -26.21 -11.35
CA ASP A 277 -6.06 -27.26 -10.58
C ASP A 277 -5.10 -26.69 -9.53
N VAL A 278 -4.44 -25.57 -9.84
CA VAL A 278 -3.59 -24.85 -8.88
C VAL A 278 -4.45 -24.28 -7.75
N MET A 279 -5.63 -23.74 -8.07
CA MET A 279 -6.58 -23.24 -7.07
C MET A 279 -7.10 -24.36 -6.16
N ASP A 280 -7.48 -25.50 -6.73
CA ASP A 280 -7.96 -26.65 -5.95
C ASP A 280 -6.87 -27.14 -4.99
N ARG A 281 -5.64 -27.38 -5.49
CA ARG A 281 -4.49 -27.75 -4.65
C ARG A 281 -4.21 -26.73 -3.56
N ALA A 282 -4.22 -25.44 -3.91
CA ALA A 282 -4.00 -24.37 -2.96
C ALA A 282 -5.08 -24.36 -1.86
N SER A 283 -6.35 -24.59 -2.21
CA SER A 283 -7.44 -24.64 -1.24
C SER A 283 -7.37 -25.85 -0.30
N ASP A 284 -6.89 -26.99 -0.79
CA ASP A 284 -6.68 -28.20 0.02
C ASP A 284 -5.52 -28.01 1.01
N LEU A 285 -4.47 -27.29 0.60
CA LEU A 285 -3.25 -27.09 1.38
C LEU A 285 -3.36 -25.94 2.38
N PHE A 286 -3.97 -24.82 1.97
CA PHE A 286 -4.02 -23.59 2.75
C PHE A 286 -5.43 -23.36 3.33
N THR A 287 -5.76 -24.11 4.38
CA THR A 287 -7.12 -24.11 4.96
C THR A 287 -7.43 -22.91 5.84
N SER A 288 -6.41 -22.13 6.24
CA SER A 288 -6.52 -21.03 7.21
C SER A 288 -6.45 -19.63 6.58
N VAL A 289 -6.52 -19.55 5.24
CA VAL A 289 -6.37 -18.30 4.50
C VAL A 289 -7.50 -17.33 4.83
N ARG A 290 -7.11 -16.10 5.17
CA ARG A 290 -7.98 -14.95 5.38
C ARG A 290 -7.76 -13.88 4.30
N HIS A 291 -6.51 -13.73 3.87
CA HIS A 291 -6.09 -12.81 2.82
C HIS A 291 -5.67 -13.59 1.58
N LEU A 292 -6.39 -13.39 0.47
CA LEU A 292 -6.15 -14.10 -0.77
C LEU A 292 -5.95 -13.11 -1.91
N GLU A 293 -4.78 -13.15 -2.54
CA GLU A 293 -4.47 -12.46 -3.78
C GLU A 293 -4.39 -13.49 -4.92
N VAL A 294 -5.16 -13.28 -5.99
CA VAL A 294 -5.18 -14.16 -7.17
C VAL A 294 -5.00 -13.33 -8.43
N THR A 295 -3.96 -13.64 -9.19
CA THR A 295 -3.79 -13.22 -10.58
C THR A 295 -4.04 -14.42 -11.50
N THR A 296 -5.01 -14.32 -12.41
CA THR A 296 -5.30 -15.40 -13.36
C THR A 296 -5.81 -14.87 -14.69
N ARG A 297 -5.61 -15.65 -15.76
CA ARG A 297 -6.27 -15.46 -17.05
C ARG A 297 -7.34 -16.52 -17.34
N HIS A 298 -7.52 -17.47 -16.42
CA HIS A 298 -8.46 -18.59 -16.54
C HIS A 298 -9.76 -18.27 -15.82
N MET A 299 -10.84 -18.14 -16.61
CA MET A 299 -12.17 -17.87 -16.09
C MET A 299 -12.63 -18.93 -15.07
N ASP A 300 -12.27 -20.19 -15.30
CA ASP A 300 -12.65 -21.32 -14.45
C ASP A 300 -11.93 -21.34 -13.09
N SER A 301 -10.85 -20.57 -12.93
CA SER A 301 -10.14 -20.42 -11.65
C SER A 301 -10.91 -19.54 -10.67
N VAL A 302 -11.72 -18.60 -11.17
CA VAL A 302 -12.43 -17.62 -10.34
C VAL A 302 -13.46 -18.28 -9.43
N PRO A 303 -14.36 -19.16 -9.91
CA PRO A 303 -15.30 -19.85 -9.03
C PRO A 303 -14.62 -20.71 -7.95
N LYS A 304 -13.37 -21.14 -8.14
CA LYS A 304 -12.62 -21.94 -7.15
C LYS A 304 -12.20 -21.14 -5.91
N ILE A 305 -12.18 -19.81 -5.99
CA ILE A 305 -11.92 -18.93 -4.83
C ILE A 305 -12.88 -19.23 -3.67
N ARG A 306 -14.10 -19.70 -3.96
CA ARG A 306 -15.11 -20.09 -2.96
C ARG A 306 -14.66 -21.22 -2.04
N ASN A 307 -13.67 -22.02 -2.46
CA ASN A 307 -13.14 -23.13 -1.66
C ASN A 307 -12.35 -22.61 -0.45
N PHE A 308 -11.89 -21.35 -0.48
CA PHE A 308 -11.22 -20.69 0.64
C PHE A 308 -12.24 -20.04 1.57
N SER A 309 -12.99 -20.86 2.32
CA SER A 309 -14.13 -20.40 3.13
C SER A 309 -13.78 -19.37 4.23
N GLY A 310 -12.51 -19.29 4.63
CA GLY A 310 -12.01 -18.35 5.63
C GLY A 310 -11.69 -16.95 5.11
N VAL A 311 -11.75 -16.71 3.79
CA VAL A 311 -11.33 -15.46 3.18
C VAL A 311 -12.25 -14.30 3.56
N THR A 312 -11.64 -13.26 4.11
CA THR A 312 -12.27 -11.96 4.41
C THR A 312 -11.71 -10.85 3.50
N ASP A 313 -10.54 -11.08 2.92
CA ASP A 313 -9.81 -10.09 2.14
C ASP A 313 -9.43 -10.71 0.80
N LEU A 314 -10.07 -10.22 -0.26
CA LEU A 314 -9.88 -10.77 -1.60
C LEU A 314 -9.32 -9.69 -2.54
N SER A 315 -8.18 -9.99 -3.16
CA SER A 315 -7.72 -9.27 -4.35
C SER A 315 -7.74 -10.19 -5.55
N LEU A 316 -8.61 -9.90 -6.52
CA LEU A 316 -8.68 -10.63 -7.78
C LEU A 316 -8.23 -9.73 -8.94
N ARG A 317 -7.30 -10.27 -9.72
CA ARG A 317 -6.80 -9.67 -10.94
C ARG A 317 -7.01 -10.62 -12.12
N TYR A 318 -7.81 -10.17 -13.09
CA TYR A 318 -8.09 -10.91 -14.31
C TYR A 318 -7.55 -10.17 -15.54
N GLU A 319 -6.74 -10.86 -16.36
CA GLU A 319 -5.83 -10.20 -17.34
C GLU A 319 -6.02 -10.69 -18.79
N ASN A 320 -7.27 -10.99 -19.19
CA ASN A 320 -7.61 -11.37 -20.58
C ASN A 320 -8.63 -10.41 -21.20
N TYR A 321 -9.90 -10.61 -20.86
CA TYR A 321 -11.04 -9.79 -21.26
C TYR A 321 -11.79 -9.37 -19.99
N PRO A 322 -12.64 -8.33 -20.01
CA PRO A 322 -13.40 -8.00 -18.82
C PRO A 322 -14.24 -9.19 -18.34
N LEU A 323 -13.97 -9.67 -17.13
CA LEU A 323 -14.67 -10.79 -16.50
C LEU A 323 -16.09 -10.35 -16.11
N PRO A 324 -17.17 -11.04 -16.52
CA PRO A 324 -18.53 -10.65 -16.14
C PRO A 324 -18.78 -10.93 -14.65
N PHE A 325 -19.23 -9.89 -13.93
CA PHE A 325 -19.48 -9.98 -12.48
C PHE A 325 -20.60 -10.98 -12.10
N HIS A 326 -21.79 -10.86 -12.69
CA HIS A 326 -23.01 -11.55 -12.23
C HIS A 326 -22.94 -13.09 -12.32
N CYS A 327 -22.24 -13.66 -13.30
CA CYS A 327 -22.20 -15.12 -13.47
C CYS A 327 -21.10 -15.80 -12.66
N LEU A 328 -19.98 -15.12 -12.42
CA LEU A 328 -18.77 -15.76 -11.91
C LEU A 328 -18.39 -15.24 -10.52
N LEU A 329 -18.41 -13.93 -10.33
CA LEU A 329 -18.03 -13.33 -9.06
C LEU A 329 -19.19 -13.27 -8.09
N GLU A 330 -20.36 -12.83 -8.55
CA GLU A 330 -21.54 -12.78 -7.69
C GLU A 330 -21.87 -14.19 -7.22
N GLY A 331 -22.21 -15.12 -8.12
CA GLY A 331 -22.54 -16.50 -7.74
C GLY A 331 -21.39 -17.30 -7.12
N GLY A 332 -20.14 -16.99 -7.46
CA GLY A 332 -18.97 -17.71 -6.96
C GLY A 332 -18.53 -17.28 -5.57
N LEU A 333 -18.70 -16.00 -5.20
CA LEU A 333 -18.12 -15.42 -3.99
C LEU A 333 -19.15 -15.06 -2.92
N THR A 334 -20.47 -15.27 -3.16
CA THR A 334 -21.53 -14.96 -2.19
C THR A 334 -21.36 -15.59 -0.82
N ASN A 335 -20.68 -16.74 -0.74
CA ASN A 335 -20.50 -17.49 0.51
C ASN A 335 -19.38 -16.91 1.39
N LEU A 336 -18.57 -15.99 0.86
CA LEU A 336 -17.48 -15.36 1.60
C LEU A 336 -17.98 -14.15 2.39
N ARG A 337 -17.43 -13.96 3.59
CA ARG A 337 -17.74 -12.82 4.46
C ARG A 337 -16.71 -11.71 4.28
N LEU A 338 -16.69 -11.14 3.07
CA LEU A 338 -15.68 -10.17 2.69
C LEU A 338 -15.79 -8.85 3.48
N LYS A 339 -14.65 -8.39 3.96
CA LYS A 339 -14.39 -7.05 4.50
C LYS A 339 -13.62 -6.19 3.52
N HIS A 340 -12.74 -6.79 2.72
CA HIS A 340 -11.92 -6.08 1.76
C HIS A 340 -12.03 -6.76 0.39
N LEU A 341 -12.41 -5.98 -0.63
CA LEU A 341 -12.58 -6.47 -1.99
C LEU A 341 -11.82 -5.57 -2.97
N SER A 342 -10.86 -6.14 -3.66
CA SER A 342 -10.11 -5.50 -4.74
C SER A 342 -10.31 -6.28 -6.03
N LEU A 343 -10.85 -5.63 -7.05
CA LEU A 343 -11.14 -6.23 -8.35
C LEU A 343 -10.41 -5.49 -9.45
N ARG A 344 -9.81 -6.25 -10.36
CA ARG A 344 -9.20 -5.73 -11.58
C ARG A 344 -9.64 -6.49 -12.82
N GLY A 345 -10.04 -5.75 -13.86
CA GLY A 345 -10.44 -6.33 -15.14
C GLY A 345 -11.81 -7.01 -15.11
N VAL A 346 -12.77 -6.44 -14.37
CA VAL A 346 -14.13 -6.99 -14.19
C VAL A 346 -15.18 -6.05 -14.79
N SER A 347 -16.09 -6.56 -15.61
CA SER A 347 -17.19 -5.80 -16.21
C SER A 347 -18.54 -6.06 -15.52
N HIS A 348 -19.47 -5.13 -15.75
CA HIS A 348 -20.85 -5.19 -15.29
C HIS A 348 -20.99 -5.39 -13.76
N ILE A 349 -20.14 -4.73 -12.99
CA ILE A 349 -20.22 -4.78 -11.53
C ILE A 349 -21.51 -4.11 -11.06
N SER A 350 -22.25 -4.84 -10.23
CA SER A 350 -23.46 -4.36 -9.56
C SER A 350 -23.15 -3.95 -8.12
N LEU A 351 -23.28 -2.65 -7.79
CA LEU A 351 -23.10 -2.14 -6.42
C LEU A 351 -24.21 -2.64 -5.47
N SER A 352 -25.40 -2.88 -5.99
CA SER A 352 -26.53 -3.46 -5.24
C SER A 352 -26.29 -4.92 -4.88
N ALA A 353 -25.65 -5.70 -5.76
CA ALA A 353 -25.18 -7.04 -5.42
C ALA A 353 -24.05 -7.00 -4.38
N ILE A 354 -23.06 -6.10 -4.53
CA ILE A 354 -21.99 -5.91 -3.53
C ILE A 354 -22.57 -5.62 -2.15
N SER A 355 -23.46 -4.63 -2.04
CA SER A 355 -24.06 -4.26 -0.75
C SER A 355 -24.94 -5.35 -0.15
N ARG A 356 -25.60 -6.17 -0.97
CA ARG A 356 -26.43 -7.29 -0.51
C ARG A 356 -25.58 -8.44 0.02
N HIS A 357 -24.55 -8.85 -0.70
CA HIS A 357 -23.74 -10.04 -0.38
C HIS A 357 -22.65 -9.73 0.65
N TRP A 358 -22.11 -8.50 0.64
CA TRP A 358 -21.03 -8.08 1.54
C TRP A 358 -21.39 -6.78 2.29
N PRO A 359 -22.41 -6.81 3.18
CA PRO A 359 -22.86 -5.62 3.91
C PRO A 359 -21.81 -5.10 4.93
N ALA A 360 -20.86 -5.95 5.31
CA ALA A 360 -19.75 -5.62 6.21
C ALA A 360 -18.49 -5.16 5.48
N LEU A 361 -18.58 -4.86 4.18
CA LEU A 361 -17.42 -4.43 3.39
C LEU A 361 -16.89 -3.08 3.90
N GLU A 362 -15.62 -3.07 4.31
CA GLU A 362 -14.89 -1.92 4.85
C GLU A 362 -14.03 -1.25 3.76
N SER A 363 -13.57 -2.00 2.75
CA SER A 363 -12.77 -1.50 1.63
C SER A 363 -13.20 -2.06 0.29
N LEU A 364 -13.30 -1.18 -0.72
CA LEU A 364 -13.59 -1.52 -2.10
C LEU A 364 -12.59 -0.86 -3.04
N SER A 365 -11.91 -1.66 -3.85
CA SER A 365 -10.99 -1.19 -4.89
C SER A 365 -11.38 -1.73 -6.26
N LEU A 366 -11.59 -0.84 -7.23
CA LEU A 366 -12.01 -1.19 -8.59
C LEU A 366 -11.00 -0.64 -9.60
N PHE A 367 -10.34 -1.54 -10.33
CA PHE A 367 -9.28 -1.22 -11.30
C PHE A 367 -9.64 -1.68 -12.71
N ASN A 368 -9.76 -0.75 -13.66
CA ASN A 368 -10.21 -1.09 -15.03
C ASN A 368 -11.52 -1.91 -14.99
N CYS A 369 -12.42 -1.53 -14.09
CA CYS A 369 -13.71 -2.17 -13.97
C CYS A 369 -14.81 -1.30 -14.56
N ALA A 370 -15.87 -1.95 -15.05
CA ALA A 370 -17.09 -1.29 -15.53
C ALA A 370 -18.27 -1.58 -14.61
N LEU A 371 -19.01 -0.54 -14.24
CA LEU A 371 -20.23 -0.64 -13.44
C LEU A 371 -21.46 -0.80 -14.35
N VAL A 372 -22.53 -1.41 -13.84
CA VAL A 372 -23.84 -1.42 -14.52
C VAL A 372 -24.41 0.00 -14.58
N ILE A 373 -24.73 0.47 -15.78
CA ILE A 373 -25.20 1.86 -16.04
C ILE A 373 -26.63 2.08 -15.55
N GLU A 374 -27.49 1.08 -15.75
CA GLU A 374 -28.91 1.11 -15.40
C GLU A 374 -29.19 0.23 -14.18
N GLU A 375 -28.46 0.50 -13.10
CA GLU A 375 -28.65 -0.25 -11.86
C GLU A 375 -29.95 0.16 -11.15
N PRO A 376 -30.75 -0.78 -10.59
CA PRO A 376 -31.83 -0.44 -9.66
C PRO A 376 -31.30 0.48 -8.57
N LYS A 377 -32.12 1.47 -8.16
CA LYS A 377 -31.71 2.51 -7.19
C LYS A 377 -31.04 1.87 -5.97
N LEU A 378 -29.72 2.07 -5.87
CA LEU A 378 -28.93 1.67 -4.71
C LEU A 378 -29.47 2.43 -3.48
N PRO A 379 -29.94 1.75 -2.43
CA PRO A 379 -30.44 2.44 -1.24
C PRO A 379 -29.35 3.33 -0.66
N PRO A 380 -29.68 4.55 -0.19
CA PRO A 380 -28.73 5.38 0.55
C PRO A 380 -28.15 4.60 1.73
N ALA A 381 -26.87 4.83 2.04
CA ALA A 381 -26.15 4.14 3.12
C ALA A 381 -26.10 2.59 3.03
N SER A 382 -26.43 2.00 1.88
CA SER A 382 -26.31 0.53 1.66
C SER A 382 -24.87 0.02 1.73
N LEU A 383 -23.88 0.89 1.54
CA LEU A 383 -22.46 0.64 1.77
C LEU A 383 -21.96 1.43 2.99
N GLY A 384 -22.78 1.48 4.06
CA GLY A 384 -22.51 2.27 5.26
C GLY A 384 -21.30 1.81 6.07
N SER A 385 -20.83 0.58 5.89
CA SER A 385 -19.61 0.05 6.51
C SER A 385 -18.33 0.49 5.79
N LEU A 386 -18.44 1.01 4.56
CA LEU A 386 -17.29 1.29 3.71
C LEU A 386 -16.51 2.50 4.22
N LEU A 387 -15.24 2.28 4.54
CA LEU A 387 -14.30 3.29 5.03
C LEU A 387 -13.31 3.72 3.94
N SER A 388 -12.96 2.81 3.04
CA SER A 388 -11.99 3.04 1.97
C SER A 388 -12.56 2.72 0.59
N LEU A 389 -12.42 3.66 -0.34
CA LEU A 389 -12.83 3.49 -1.72
C LEU A 389 -11.69 3.87 -2.66
N ARG A 390 -11.32 2.96 -3.55
CA ARG A 390 -10.36 3.22 -4.62
C ARG A 390 -10.96 2.93 -5.98
N LEU A 391 -10.83 3.89 -6.88
CA LEU A 391 -11.28 3.77 -8.26
C LEU A 391 -10.13 4.12 -9.18
N TRP A 392 -9.85 3.22 -10.11
CA TRP A 392 -8.87 3.41 -11.18
C TRP A 392 -9.52 3.13 -12.52
N HIS A 393 -9.41 4.08 -13.43
CA HIS A 393 -9.94 3.94 -14.78
C HIS A 393 -8.86 4.22 -15.83
N GLY A 394 -8.40 3.17 -16.48
CA GLY A 394 -7.46 3.23 -17.59
C GLY A 394 -8.06 3.90 -18.85
N LYS A 395 -7.25 4.02 -19.91
CA LYS A 395 -7.63 4.72 -21.15
C LYS A 395 -8.59 3.93 -22.05
N SER A 396 -9.01 2.73 -21.66
CA SER A 396 -9.82 1.83 -22.49
C SER A 396 -11.32 2.12 -22.35
N GLY A 397 -11.87 2.84 -23.33
CA GLY A 397 -13.21 2.67 -23.92
C GLY A 397 -14.48 2.84 -23.06
N GLU A 398 -14.58 2.22 -21.89
CA GLU A 398 -15.83 2.10 -21.13
C GLU A 398 -15.91 3.12 -20.00
N GLN A 399 -16.48 4.29 -20.28
CA GLN A 399 -16.49 5.40 -19.33
C GLN A 399 -17.20 5.04 -18.01
N PHE A 400 -16.51 5.27 -16.88
CA PHE A 400 -17.17 5.31 -15.59
C PHE A 400 -18.25 6.41 -15.61
N HIS A 401 -19.53 6.03 -15.46
CA HIS A 401 -20.63 6.97 -15.65
C HIS A 401 -20.84 7.89 -14.44
N LYS A 402 -21.19 9.15 -14.71
CA LYS A 402 -21.54 10.16 -13.69
C LYS A 402 -22.60 9.68 -12.68
N ARG A 403 -23.61 8.95 -13.17
CA ARG A 403 -24.68 8.40 -12.32
C ARG A 403 -24.16 7.36 -11.35
N ALA A 404 -23.24 6.49 -11.79
CA ALA A 404 -22.66 5.45 -10.97
C ALA A 404 -21.76 6.04 -9.87
N MET A 405 -20.95 7.07 -10.18
CA MET A 405 -20.20 7.82 -9.17
C MET A 405 -21.12 8.40 -8.10
N GLY A 406 -22.19 9.08 -8.51
CA GLY A 406 -23.15 9.66 -7.57
C GLY A 406 -23.84 8.62 -6.69
N ALA A 407 -24.23 7.48 -7.26
CA ALA A 407 -24.83 6.37 -6.51
C ALA A 407 -23.86 5.79 -5.48
N LEU A 408 -22.60 5.59 -5.87
CA LEU A 408 -21.56 5.07 -5.00
C LEU A 408 -21.28 6.00 -3.82
N LEU A 409 -21.07 7.30 -4.08
CA LEU A 409 -20.83 8.28 -3.01
C LEU A 409 -22.03 8.41 -2.06
N LYS A 410 -23.26 8.33 -2.56
CA LYS A 410 -24.50 8.30 -1.75
C LYS A 410 -24.62 7.08 -0.85
N ALA A 411 -24.12 5.94 -1.32
CA ALA A 411 -24.18 4.69 -0.57
C ALA A 411 -23.15 4.64 0.56
N THR A 412 -22.10 5.48 0.51
CA THR A 412 -20.99 5.48 1.46
C THR A 412 -21.06 6.66 2.43
N THR A 413 -21.56 6.44 3.64
CA THR A 413 -21.75 7.51 4.63
C THR A 413 -20.58 7.68 5.61
N ARG A 414 -19.68 6.70 5.70
CA ARG A 414 -18.56 6.68 6.67
C ARG A 414 -17.18 6.71 6.00
N LEU A 415 -17.13 7.09 4.73
CA LEU A 415 -15.91 7.06 3.95
C LEU A 415 -14.84 7.99 4.55
N THR A 416 -13.69 7.43 4.93
CA THR A 416 -12.55 8.17 5.48
C THR A 416 -11.43 8.33 4.45
N THR A 417 -11.31 7.39 3.50
CA THR A 417 -10.29 7.40 2.45
C THR A 417 -10.92 7.25 1.07
N LEU A 418 -10.58 8.16 0.17
CA LEU A 418 -11.00 8.13 -1.24
C LEU A 418 -9.78 8.28 -2.13
N HIS A 419 -9.59 7.32 -3.04
CA HIS A 419 -8.52 7.36 -4.04
C HIS A 419 -9.11 7.30 -5.45
N LEU A 420 -8.80 8.32 -6.24
CA LEU A 420 -9.23 8.45 -7.62
C LEU A 420 -8.00 8.57 -8.52
N ASP A 421 -7.84 7.61 -9.43
CA ASP A 421 -6.80 7.66 -10.45
C ASP A 421 -7.41 7.65 -11.85
N GLY A 422 -7.10 8.74 -12.56
CA GLY A 422 -7.62 9.06 -13.87
C GLY A 422 -8.34 10.40 -13.87
N ALA A 423 -8.02 11.22 -14.88
CA ALA A 423 -8.61 12.55 -15.07
C ALA A 423 -10.15 12.52 -15.07
N VAL A 424 -10.77 11.50 -15.68
CA VAL A 424 -12.23 11.36 -15.76
C VAL A 424 -12.86 11.18 -14.38
N LEU A 425 -12.30 10.30 -13.55
CA LEU A 425 -12.82 10.04 -12.20
C LEU A 425 -12.68 11.25 -11.29
N CYS A 426 -11.52 11.91 -11.34
CA CYS A 426 -11.28 13.15 -10.60
C CYS A 426 -12.27 14.24 -11.02
N ALA A 427 -12.49 14.46 -12.33
CA ALA A 427 -13.44 15.44 -12.82
C ALA A 427 -14.89 15.14 -12.38
N LEU A 428 -15.30 13.86 -12.45
CA LEU A 428 -16.61 13.39 -11.99
C LEU A 428 -16.84 13.66 -10.50
N PHE A 429 -15.85 13.34 -9.67
CA PHE A 429 -15.90 13.60 -8.23
C PHE A 429 -16.02 15.10 -7.93
N LEU A 430 -15.16 15.91 -8.53
CA LEU A 430 -15.14 17.36 -8.31
C LEU A 430 -16.47 18.02 -8.70
N ALA A 431 -17.07 17.60 -9.81
CA ALA A 431 -18.38 18.08 -10.26
C ALA A 431 -19.58 17.56 -9.44
N ARG A 432 -19.36 16.69 -8.44
CA ARG A 432 -20.41 16.03 -7.64
C ARG A 432 -20.29 16.26 -6.15
N CYS A 433 -19.09 16.54 -5.66
CA CYS A 433 -18.80 16.73 -4.24
C CYS A 433 -19.68 17.82 -3.59
N ILE A 434 -20.20 18.76 -4.40
CA ILE A 434 -21.16 19.79 -3.96
C ILE A 434 -22.51 19.18 -3.55
N GLU A 435 -23.01 18.21 -4.33
CA GLU A 435 -24.31 17.56 -4.10
C GLU A 435 -24.19 16.50 -3.00
N GLU A 436 -23.03 15.84 -2.90
CA GLU A 436 -22.78 14.70 -2.02
C GLU A 436 -21.56 14.96 -1.13
N PRO A 437 -21.71 15.72 -0.02
CA PRO A 437 -20.60 16.01 0.88
C PRO A 437 -20.11 14.75 1.57
N LEU A 438 -18.80 14.70 1.84
CA LEU A 438 -18.15 13.58 2.53
C LEU A 438 -17.56 14.08 3.86
N PRO A 439 -18.41 14.23 4.90
CA PRO A 439 -18.03 14.91 6.13
C PRO A 439 -16.93 14.20 6.93
N TYR A 440 -16.75 12.89 6.73
CA TYR A 440 -15.77 12.07 7.43
C TYR A 440 -14.51 11.79 6.61
N LEU A 441 -14.40 12.33 5.39
CA LEU A 441 -13.26 12.07 4.53
C LEU A 441 -12.01 12.75 5.10
N GLU A 442 -11.02 11.96 5.50
CA GLU A 442 -9.77 12.43 6.08
C GLU A 442 -8.63 12.41 5.06
N ARG A 443 -8.65 11.47 4.11
CA ARG A 443 -7.63 11.31 3.07
C ARG A 443 -8.22 11.25 1.67
N LEU A 444 -7.76 12.15 0.81
CA LEU A 444 -8.17 12.22 -0.60
C LEU A 444 -6.96 12.07 -1.53
N THR A 445 -7.00 11.11 -2.45
CA THR A 445 -6.02 10.99 -3.54
C THR A 445 -6.63 11.39 -4.87
N LEU A 446 -5.98 12.33 -5.56
CA LEU A 446 -6.35 12.83 -6.88
C LEU A 446 -5.18 12.65 -7.87
N ASP A 447 -5.10 11.49 -8.53
CA ASP A 447 -4.16 11.28 -9.64
C ASP A 447 -4.83 11.64 -10.97
N ALA A 448 -4.88 12.93 -11.28
CA ALA A 448 -5.54 13.46 -12.48
C ALA A 448 -4.57 13.88 -13.59
N GLY A 449 -3.25 13.81 -13.37
CA GLY A 449 -2.28 14.52 -14.22
C GLY A 449 -2.46 16.04 -14.13
N ARG A 450 -2.79 16.72 -15.24
CA ARG A 450 -2.95 18.19 -15.30
C ARG A 450 -4.42 18.63 -15.15
N VAL A 451 -4.71 19.61 -14.29
CA VAL A 451 -6.09 20.09 -13.99
C VAL A 451 -6.83 20.72 -15.17
N PRO A 452 -6.19 21.45 -16.12
CA PRO A 452 -6.89 22.03 -17.26
C PRO A 452 -7.66 21.01 -18.12
N ALA A 453 -7.27 19.73 -18.07
CA ALA A 453 -7.95 18.64 -18.77
C ALA A 453 -9.28 18.21 -18.10
N LEU A 454 -9.52 18.62 -16.86
CA LEU A 454 -10.66 18.17 -16.04
C LEU A 454 -11.94 18.98 -16.29
N LYS A 455 -11.84 20.14 -16.97
CA LYS A 455 -12.97 21.08 -17.18
C LYS A 455 -13.68 21.49 -15.87
N VAL A 456 -12.95 21.49 -14.76
CA VAL A 456 -13.43 21.90 -13.43
C VAL A 456 -13.32 23.41 -13.30
N THR A 457 -14.34 24.05 -12.73
CA THR A 457 -14.37 25.50 -12.52
C THR A 457 -13.76 25.88 -11.16
N PRO A 458 -13.32 27.14 -10.97
CA PRO A 458 -12.87 27.61 -9.65
C PRO A 458 -13.94 27.47 -8.57
N ASP A 459 -15.22 27.61 -8.93
CA ASP A 459 -16.34 27.48 -8.01
C ASP A 459 -16.49 26.03 -7.52
N ASP A 460 -16.30 25.03 -8.41
CA ASP A 460 -16.30 23.61 -8.04
C ASP A 460 -15.20 23.30 -7.01
N MET A 461 -14.01 23.87 -7.20
CA MET A 461 -12.89 23.74 -6.26
C MET A 461 -13.19 24.40 -4.92
N GLN A 462 -13.77 25.60 -4.94
CA GLN A 462 -14.13 26.32 -3.71
C GLN A 462 -15.16 25.55 -2.87
N CYS A 463 -16.08 24.83 -3.51
CA CYS A 463 -17.07 24.01 -2.82
C CYS A 463 -16.46 22.82 -2.07
N LEU A 464 -15.28 22.33 -2.46
CA LEU A 464 -14.59 21.25 -1.72
C LEU A 464 -14.33 21.61 -0.26
N ILE A 465 -14.05 22.88 0.01
CA ILE A 465 -13.72 23.37 1.36
C ILE A 465 -14.89 23.11 2.32
N GLY A 466 -16.12 23.32 1.86
CA GLY A 466 -17.33 23.04 2.64
C GLY A 466 -17.74 21.57 2.63
N ALA A 467 -17.45 20.85 1.54
CA ALA A 467 -17.87 19.46 1.38
C ALA A 467 -16.99 18.46 2.14
N LEU A 468 -15.74 18.82 2.46
CA LEU A 468 -14.73 17.95 3.07
C LEU A 468 -14.17 18.52 4.40
N PRO A 469 -15.01 18.74 5.43
CA PRO A 469 -14.61 19.41 6.67
C PRO A 469 -13.57 18.64 7.50
N SER A 470 -13.49 17.32 7.36
CA SER A 470 -12.53 16.47 8.09
C SER A 470 -11.26 16.18 7.31
N LEU A 471 -11.06 16.81 6.15
CA LEU A 471 -9.91 16.53 5.30
C LEU A 471 -8.61 16.90 6.00
N ARG A 472 -7.69 15.94 6.09
CA ARG A 472 -6.38 16.08 6.75
C ARG A 472 -5.23 15.88 5.78
N CYS A 473 -5.41 15.04 4.77
CA CYS A 473 -4.36 14.73 3.81
C CYS A 473 -4.90 14.73 2.38
N VAL A 474 -4.19 15.41 1.49
CA VAL A 474 -4.38 15.32 0.05
C VAL A 474 -3.13 14.75 -0.60
N VAL A 475 -3.34 13.72 -1.40
CA VAL A 475 -2.32 13.03 -2.16
C VAL A 475 -2.51 13.42 -3.62
N THR A 476 -1.55 14.13 -4.22
CA THR A 476 -1.65 14.52 -5.64
C THR A 476 -0.30 14.87 -6.26
N ASP A 477 -0.12 14.46 -7.51
CA ASP A 477 1.01 14.85 -8.36
C ASP A 477 0.73 16.12 -9.18
N SER A 478 -0.51 16.64 -9.11
CA SER A 478 -0.90 17.85 -9.82
C SER A 478 -0.44 19.11 -9.08
N SER A 479 0.40 19.92 -9.74
CA SER A 479 0.81 21.23 -9.20
C SER A 479 -0.38 22.15 -8.96
N ASP A 480 -1.41 22.09 -9.80
CA ASP A 480 -2.59 22.95 -9.70
C ASP A 480 -3.42 22.62 -8.44
N PHE A 481 -3.61 21.32 -8.15
CA PHE A 481 -4.29 20.91 -6.91
C PHE A 481 -3.47 21.27 -5.68
N ARG A 482 -2.15 21.06 -5.71
CA ARG A 482 -1.27 21.44 -4.61
C ARG A 482 -1.39 22.91 -4.28
N LEU A 483 -1.22 23.79 -5.28
CA LEU A 483 -1.36 25.24 -5.10
C LEU A 483 -2.72 25.62 -4.51
N PHE A 484 -3.80 24.99 -4.97
CA PHE A 484 -5.13 25.22 -4.41
C PHE A 484 -5.21 24.83 -2.93
N PHE A 485 -4.80 23.61 -2.57
CA PHE A 485 -4.88 23.14 -1.18
C PHE A 485 -3.92 23.91 -0.25
N GLU A 486 -2.72 24.27 -0.71
CA GLU A 486 -1.78 25.13 0.02
C GLU A 486 -2.40 26.49 0.36
N GLN A 487 -3.14 27.09 -0.58
CA GLN A 487 -3.73 28.42 -0.40
C GLN A 487 -5.04 28.40 0.38
N CYS A 488 -5.89 27.40 0.13
CA CYS A 488 -7.27 27.38 0.63
C CYS A 488 -7.45 26.50 1.88
N LEU A 489 -6.58 25.52 2.09
CA LEU A 489 -6.65 24.54 3.18
C LEU A 489 -5.24 24.27 3.76
N PRO A 490 -4.56 25.29 4.33
CA PRO A 490 -3.15 25.19 4.73
C PRO A 490 -2.88 24.18 5.87
N ALA A 491 -3.93 23.73 6.59
CA ALA A 491 -3.82 22.69 7.60
C ALA A 491 -3.79 21.26 7.02
N VAL A 492 -4.08 21.10 5.73
CA VAL A 492 -4.08 19.80 5.03
C VAL A 492 -2.65 19.43 4.63
N LYS A 493 -2.20 18.24 5.03
CA LYS A 493 -0.92 17.67 4.63
C LYS A 493 -0.96 17.29 3.14
N LEU A 494 0.04 17.75 2.38
CA LEU A 494 0.18 17.40 0.97
C LEU A 494 1.25 16.33 0.75
N THR A 495 0.90 15.31 -0.02
CA THR A 495 1.79 14.19 -0.36
C THR A 495 1.71 13.86 -1.86
N TRP A 496 2.65 13.08 -2.36
CA TRP A 496 2.70 12.64 -3.76
C TRP A 496 1.89 11.35 -3.94
N CYS A 497 1.25 11.15 -5.10
CA CYS A 497 0.50 9.92 -5.41
C CYS A 497 1.37 8.67 -5.42
N HIS A 498 2.66 8.87 -5.54
CA HIS A 498 3.62 7.82 -5.73
C HIS A 498 4.82 8.07 -4.82
N CYS A 499 5.40 6.99 -4.32
CA CYS A 499 6.66 7.10 -3.60
C CYS A 499 7.77 7.51 -4.59
N THR A 500 8.25 8.73 -4.44
CA THR A 500 9.32 9.28 -5.28
C THR A 500 10.62 8.54 -5.09
N THR A 501 10.91 8.07 -3.87
CA THR A 501 12.08 7.26 -3.55
C THR A 501 12.05 5.92 -4.29
N CYS A 502 10.93 5.21 -4.26
CA CYS A 502 10.76 3.96 -5.00
C CYS A 502 11.00 4.13 -6.50
N ALA A 503 10.34 5.14 -7.09
CA ALA A 503 10.51 5.44 -8.51
C ALA A 503 11.94 5.85 -8.87
N ALA A 504 12.60 6.62 -8.01
CA ALA A 504 13.91 7.18 -8.27
C ALA A 504 15.05 6.20 -8.02
N GLU A 505 14.90 5.26 -7.09
CA GLU A 505 16.01 4.42 -6.65
C GLU A 505 15.92 2.96 -7.11
N PHE A 506 14.72 2.38 -7.19
CA PHE A 506 14.54 0.98 -7.55
C PHE A 506 15.34 0.53 -8.81
N PRO A 507 15.30 1.26 -9.95
CA PRO A 507 16.05 0.86 -11.14
C PRO A 507 17.57 1.02 -11.03
N PHE A 508 18.09 1.65 -9.97
CA PHE A 508 19.52 1.92 -9.79
C PHE A 508 20.16 1.09 -8.68
N ILE A 509 19.41 0.22 -8.00
CA ILE A 509 19.96 -0.64 -6.95
C ILE A 509 21.03 -1.58 -7.51
N ASN A 510 20.78 -2.23 -8.66
CA ASN A 510 21.78 -3.01 -9.38
C ASN A 510 21.40 -3.19 -10.87
N ARG A 511 22.31 -3.80 -11.65
CA ARG A 511 22.14 -4.02 -13.09
C ARG A 511 20.95 -4.94 -13.43
N ALA A 512 20.72 -5.99 -12.64
CA ALA A 512 19.62 -6.92 -12.88
C ALA A 512 18.25 -6.24 -12.69
N GLN A 513 18.11 -5.44 -11.63
CA GLN A 513 16.93 -4.62 -11.38
C GLN A 513 16.71 -3.57 -12.45
N ASN A 514 17.77 -2.92 -12.93
CA ASN A 514 17.68 -2.00 -14.06
C ASN A 514 17.13 -2.69 -15.32
N LEU A 515 17.65 -3.88 -15.64
CA LEU A 515 17.20 -4.66 -16.78
C LEU A 515 15.74 -5.09 -16.62
N PHE A 516 15.37 -5.62 -15.45
CA PHE A 516 13.98 -5.98 -15.13
C PHE A 516 13.04 -4.78 -15.30
N TRP A 517 13.41 -3.65 -14.71
CA TRP A 517 12.63 -2.42 -14.77
C TRP A 517 12.44 -1.91 -16.19
N THR A 518 13.52 -1.84 -16.97
CA THR A 518 13.49 -1.35 -18.35
C THR A 518 12.78 -2.29 -19.31
N THR A 519 12.76 -3.58 -19.03
CA THR A 519 12.11 -4.59 -19.88
C THR A 519 10.63 -4.76 -19.55
N HIS A 520 10.26 -4.68 -18.28
CA HIS A 520 8.93 -5.07 -17.82
C HIS A 520 8.08 -3.94 -17.24
N ILE A 521 8.68 -2.82 -16.83
CA ILE A 521 7.96 -1.80 -16.06
C ILE A 521 7.99 -0.41 -16.73
N ALA A 522 9.14 0.04 -17.23
CA ALA A 522 9.36 1.36 -17.86
C ALA A 522 8.85 1.48 -19.29
#